data_AF-A0A2N1E839-F1
#
_entry.id   AF-A0A2N1E839-F1
#
_cell.length_a   1.000
_cell.length_b   1.000
_cell.length_c   1.000
_cell.angle_alpha   90.00
_cell.angle_beta   90.00
_cell.angle_gamma   90.00
#
_symmetry.space_group_name_H-M   'P 1'
#
loop_
_entity.id
_entity.type
_entity.pdbx_description
1 polymer ?
#
loop_
_entity_poly.entity_id
_entity_poly.type
_entity_poly.pdbx_seq_one_letter_code
_entity_poly.pdbx_strand_id
1 'polypeptide(L)'
;MQVDPDERIQTLDDYALYLKPIISLPCLTDDELRHIADRAIKNAIRKKGGLVSGMERNEEISVRDAAIVKQGLHYRAAGMPKRNVATKVHAWLQGEVAKPPKQRPEWITLETEKALTRKRVEAVLKRNFVL
;
A
#
# COMPACT_ATOMS: atom_id res chain seq x y z
N MET A 1 -19.32 -8.24 -6.86
CA MET A 1 -18.45 -9.14 -6.06
C MET A 1 -17.03 -8.58 -6.16
N GLN A 2 -16.48 -8.05 -5.06
CA GLN A 2 -15.11 -7.53 -5.05
C GLN A 2 -14.20 -8.77 -5.00
N VAL A 3 -13.53 -9.09 -6.10
CA VAL A 3 -12.63 -10.25 -6.17
C VAL A 3 -11.44 -9.98 -5.25
N ASP A 4 -11.11 -10.97 -4.43
CA ASP A 4 -10.01 -10.91 -3.47
C ASP A 4 -8.69 -10.55 -4.21
N PRO A 5 -7.93 -9.53 -3.75
CA PRO A 5 -6.66 -9.17 -4.37
C PRO A 5 -5.68 -10.34 -4.53
N ASP A 6 -5.66 -11.26 -3.56
CA ASP A 6 -4.79 -12.44 -3.60
C ASP A 6 -5.24 -13.44 -4.66
N GLU A 7 -6.55 -13.69 -4.77
CA GLU A 7 -7.16 -14.49 -5.84
C GLU A 7 -6.84 -13.91 -7.23
N ARG A 8 -6.83 -12.58 -7.36
CA ARG A 8 -6.46 -11.89 -8.62
C ARG A 8 -4.98 -12.04 -8.95
N ILE A 9 -4.10 -12.01 -7.96
CA ILE A 9 -2.67 -12.24 -8.15
C ILE A 9 -2.45 -13.68 -8.64
N GLN A 10 -3.06 -14.66 -7.96
CA GLN A 10 -2.97 -16.06 -8.33
C GLN A 10 -3.50 -16.30 -9.76
N THR A 11 -4.64 -15.71 -10.10
CA THR A 11 -5.21 -15.81 -11.46
C THR A 11 -4.26 -15.27 -12.53
N LEU A 12 -3.53 -14.17 -12.25
CA LEU A 12 -2.56 -13.61 -13.19
C LEU A 12 -1.31 -14.50 -13.35
N ASP A 13 -0.87 -15.15 -12.28
CA ASP A 13 0.21 -16.14 -12.33
C ASP A 13 -0.19 -17.38 -13.13
N ASP A 14 -1.38 -17.92 -12.88
CA ASP A 14 -1.92 -19.07 -13.61
C ASP A 14 -2.09 -18.74 -15.10
N TYR A 15 -2.62 -17.55 -15.42
CA TYR A 15 -2.73 -17.08 -16.80
C TYR A 15 -1.37 -17.01 -17.51
N ALA A 16 -0.34 -16.47 -16.85
CA ALA A 16 1.01 -16.44 -17.41
C ALA A 16 1.61 -17.84 -17.57
N LEU A 17 1.33 -18.75 -16.64
CA LEU A 17 1.76 -20.14 -16.68
C LEU A 17 1.14 -20.89 -17.87
N TYR A 18 -0.17 -20.71 -18.13
CA TYR A 18 -0.86 -21.37 -19.23
C TYR A 18 -0.42 -20.87 -20.63
N LEU A 19 0.08 -19.64 -20.73
CA LEU A 19 0.58 -19.09 -21.99
C LEU A 19 2.06 -19.41 -22.27
N LYS A 20 2.84 -19.79 -21.25
CA LYS A 20 4.27 -20.15 -21.42
C LYS A 20 4.53 -21.23 -22.48
N PRO A 21 3.73 -22.30 -22.60
CA PRO A 21 3.94 -23.31 -23.64
C PRO A 21 3.95 -22.73 -25.05
N ILE A 22 3.08 -21.75 -25.35
CA ILE A 22 2.96 -21.14 -26.69
C ILE A 22 4.26 -20.44 -27.10
N ILE A 23 5.00 -19.85 -26.15
CA ILE A 23 6.26 -19.16 -26.45
C ILE A 23 7.48 -20.09 -26.50
N SER A 24 7.37 -21.30 -25.94
CA SER A 24 8.45 -22.28 -25.87
C SER A 24 8.39 -23.37 -26.94
N LEU A 25 7.23 -23.58 -27.56
CA LEU A 25 7.05 -24.62 -28.57
C LEU A 25 7.76 -24.25 -29.89
N PRO A 26 8.70 -25.07 -30.38
CA PRO A 26 9.44 -24.78 -31.61
C PRO A 26 8.56 -24.70 -32.86
N CYS A 27 7.45 -25.43 -32.89
CA CYS A 27 6.50 -25.43 -34.01
C CYS A 27 5.75 -24.10 -34.18
N LEU A 28 5.82 -23.21 -33.20
CA LEU A 28 5.19 -21.88 -33.21
C LEU A 28 6.21 -20.75 -33.38
N THR A 29 7.42 -21.06 -33.88
CA THR A 29 8.54 -20.10 -33.94
C THR A 29 8.22 -18.87 -34.78
N ASP A 30 7.56 -19.05 -35.92
CA ASP A 30 7.15 -17.99 -36.86
C ASP A 30 5.64 -17.68 -36.79
N ASP A 31 4.97 -18.16 -35.75
CA ASP A 31 3.52 -18.01 -35.59
C ASP A 31 3.18 -16.69 -34.84
N GLU A 32 2.18 -15.95 -35.33
CA GLU A 32 1.69 -14.71 -34.71
C GLU A 32 1.22 -14.94 -33.26
N LEU A 33 0.74 -16.15 -32.94
CA LEU A 33 0.32 -16.57 -31.60
C LEU A 33 1.45 -16.43 -30.58
N ARG A 34 2.70 -16.65 -30.99
CA ARG A 34 3.87 -16.51 -30.10
C ARG A 34 4.02 -15.07 -29.62
N HIS A 35 3.91 -14.10 -30.52
CA HIS A 35 4.00 -12.68 -30.19
C HIS A 35 2.81 -12.21 -29.35
N ILE A 36 1.62 -12.73 -29.61
CA ILE A 36 0.41 -12.44 -28.82
C ILE A 36 0.57 -12.98 -27.39
N ALA A 37 1.02 -14.22 -27.23
CA ALA A 37 1.24 -14.86 -25.94
C ALA A 37 2.34 -14.15 -25.12
N ASP A 38 3.47 -13.81 -25.73
CA ASP A 38 4.55 -13.05 -25.06
C ASP A 38 4.05 -11.70 -24.53
N ARG A 39 3.28 -10.96 -25.35
CA ARG A 39 2.68 -9.68 -24.94
C ARG A 39 1.68 -9.86 -23.79
N ALA A 40 0.86 -10.90 -23.85
CA ALA A 40 -0.11 -11.21 -22.81
C ALA A 40 0.56 -11.56 -21.47
N ILE A 41 1.63 -12.37 -21.49
CA ILE A 41 2.45 -12.69 -20.31
C ILE A 41 3.04 -11.42 -19.68
N LYS A 42 3.68 -10.56 -20.49
CA LYS A 42 4.27 -9.30 -20.01
C LYS A 42 3.23 -8.38 -19.37
N ASN A 43 2.04 -8.30 -19.96
CA ASN A 43 0.94 -7.51 -19.42
C ASN A 43 0.41 -8.07 -18.10
N ALA A 44 0.31 -9.40 -17.97
CA ALA A 44 -0.10 -10.05 -16.74
C ALA A 44 0.87 -9.77 -15.59
N ILE A 45 2.18 -9.93 -15.84
CA ILE A 45 3.25 -9.62 -14.88
C ILE A 45 3.17 -8.15 -14.44
N ARG A 46 3.02 -7.21 -15.39
CA ARG A 46 2.90 -5.78 -15.09
C ARG A 46 1.69 -5.48 -14.21
N LYS A 47 0.53 -6.07 -14.52
CA LYS A 47 -0.70 -5.89 -13.73
C LYS A 47 -0.55 -6.46 -12.32
N LYS A 48 0.07 -7.64 -12.18
CA LYS A 48 0.39 -8.25 -10.87
C LYS A 48 1.28 -7.31 -10.04
N GLY A 49 2.37 -6.81 -10.62
CA GLY A 49 3.26 -5.87 -9.93
C GLY A 49 2.54 -4.60 -9.45
N GLY A 50 1.62 -4.07 -10.25
CA GLY A 50 0.79 -2.92 -9.85
C GLY A 50 -0.20 -3.23 -8.70
N LEU A 51 -0.74 -4.45 -8.64
CA LEU A 51 -1.62 -4.89 -7.56
C LEU A 51 -0.84 -5.06 -6.25
N VAL A 52 0.30 -5.77 -6.29
CA VAL A 52 1.17 -5.99 -5.13
C VAL A 52 1.64 -4.64 -4.54
N SER A 53 2.16 -3.74 -5.38
CA SER A 53 2.55 -2.39 -4.94
C SER A 53 1.36 -1.58 -4.38
N GLY A 54 0.14 -1.82 -4.86
CA GLY A 54 -1.06 -1.23 -4.28
C GLY A 54 -1.40 -1.78 -2.89
N MET A 55 -1.25 -3.09 -2.71
CA MET A 55 -1.50 -3.79 -1.44
C MET A 55 -0.48 -3.38 -0.37
N GLU A 56 0.81 -3.39 -0.71
CA GLU A 56 1.89 -2.95 0.18
C GLU A 56 1.64 -1.52 0.67
N ARG A 57 1.30 -0.58 -0.23
CA ARG A 57 0.96 0.80 0.16
C ARG A 57 -0.26 0.89 1.06
N ASN A 58 -1.28 0.06 0.86
CA ASN A 58 -2.47 0.04 1.71
C ASN A 58 -2.16 -0.53 3.10
N GLU A 59 -1.33 -1.56 3.18
CA GLU A 59 -0.86 -2.13 4.45
C GLU A 59 -0.01 -1.12 5.22
N GLU A 60 0.92 -0.43 4.54
CA GLU A 60 1.68 0.67 5.15
C GLU A 60 0.78 1.79 5.68
N ILE A 61 -0.27 2.16 4.93
CA ILE A 61 -1.28 3.13 5.41
C ILE A 61 -2.01 2.58 6.65
N SER A 62 -2.34 1.29 6.69
CA SER A 62 -2.99 0.65 7.84
C SER A 62 -2.13 0.74 9.11
N VAL A 63 -0.83 0.40 9.00
CA VAL A 63 0.10 0.47 10.14
C VAL A 63 0.33 1.92 10.59
N ARG A 64 0.44 2.86 9.64
CA ARG A 64 0.55 4.29 9.94
C ARG A 64 -0.70 4.82 10.66
N ASP A 65 -1.89 4.47 10.18
CA ASP A 65 -3.15 4.88 10.79
C ASP A 65 -3.28 4.31 12.21
N ALA A 66 -2.85 3.06 12.43
CA ALA A 66 -2.77 2.46 13.76
C ALA A 66 -1.82 3.25 14.70
N ALA A 67 -0.65 3.66 14.20
CA ALA A 67 0.29 4.49 14.97
C ALA A 67 -0.31 5.87 15.33
N ILE A 68 -1.02 6.50 14.38
CA ILE A 68 -1.75 7.75 14.57
C ILE A 68 -2.81 7.60 15.67
N VAL A 69 -3.60 6.53 15.62
CA VAL A 69 -4.63 6.22 16.63
C VAL A 69 -4.00 6.02 18.00
N LYS A 70 -2.92 5.22 18.08
CA LYS A 70 -2.18 4.98 19.34
C LYS A 70 -1.68 6.29 19.95
N GLN A 71 -1.11 7.19 19.14
CA GLN A 71 -0.64 8.48 19.62
C GLN A 71 -1.78 9.39 20.07
N GLY A 72 -2.91 9.38 19.35
CA GLY A 72 -4.10 10.13 19.75
C GLY A 72 -4.65 9.65 21.10
N LEU A 73 -4.74 8.34 21.31
CA LEU A 73 -5.14 7.74 22.59
C LEU A 73 -4.17 8.08 23.71
N HIS A 74 -2.86 8.06 23.44
CA HIS A 74 -1.84 8.48 24.42
C HIS A 74 -2.05 9.92 24.89
N TYR A 75 -2.30 10.87 23.97
CA TYR A 75 -2.59 12.25 24.37
C TYR A 75 -3.92 12.39 25.12
N ARG A 76 -4.95 11.60 24.76
CA ARG A 76 -6.22 11.57 25.50
C ARG A 76 -6.03 11.06 26.92
N ALA A 77 -5.26 9.99 27.10
CA ALA A 77 -4.92 9.43 28.41
C ALA A 77 -4.11 10.42 29.27
N ALA A 78 -3.28 11.26 28.64
CA ALA A 78 -2.58 12.36 29.31
C ALA A 78 -3.49 13.58 29.64
N GLY A 79 -4.81 13.46 29.51
CA GLY A 79 -5.77 14.52 29.83
C GLY A 79 -5.96 15.58 28.75
N MET A 80 -5.46 15.36 27.52
CA MET A 80 -5.57 16.36 26.46
C MET A 80 -7.02 16.53 25.96
N PRO A 81 -7.52 17.79 25.84
CA PRO A 81 -8.82 18.05 25.23
C PRO A 81 -8.88 17.58 23.77
N LYS A 82 -9.98 16.94 23.37
CA LYS A 82 -10.21 16.40 22.01
C LYS A 82 -9.84 17.40 20.90
N ARG A 83 -10.26 18.66 21.05
CA ARG A 83 -9.97 19.75 20.09
C ARG A 83 -8.47 19.96 19.77
N ASN A 84 -7.57 19.58 20.69
CA ASN A 84 -6.12 19.78 20.55
C ASN A 84 -5.38 18.52 20.06
N VAL A 85 -6.00 17.34 20.20
CA VAL A 85 -5.35 16.06 19.92
C VAL A 85 -4.95 15.96 18.44
N ALA A 86 -5.84 16.31 17.51
CA ALA A 86 -5.53 16.26 16.08
C ALA A 86 -4.30 17.13 15.70
N THR A 87 -4.21 18.33 16.28
CA THR A 87 -3.07 19.23 16.06
C THR A 87 -1.78 18.65 16.62
N LYS A 88 -1.82 18.09 17.83
CA LYS A 88 -0.64 17.51 18.47
C LYS A 88 -0.15 16.24 17.78
N VAL A 89 -1.07 15.38 17.32
CA VAL A 89 -0.74 14.19 16.53
C VAL A 89 -0.16 14.59 15.18
N HIS A 90 -0.70 15.62 14.52
CA HIS A 90 -0.13 16.13 13.27
C HIS A 90 1.31 16.66 13.47
N ALA A 91 1.56 17.45 14.51
CA ALA A 91 2.90 17.94 14.82
C ALA A 91 3.88 16.81 15.16
N TRP A 92 3.43 15.79 15.89
CA TRP A 92 4.21 14.58 16.15
C TRP A 92 4.54 13.85 14.84
N LEU A 93 3.56 13.64 13.96
CA LEU A 93 3.76 12.97 12.68
C LEU A 93 4.76 13.72 11.79
N GLN A 94 4.69 15.05 11.76
CA GLN A 94 5.68 15.89 11.06
C GLN A 94 7.08 15.70 11.65
N GLY A 95 7.20 15.63 12.98
CA GLY A 95 8.46 15.36 13.65
C GLY A 95 9.04 13.97 13.33
N GLU A 96 8.21 12.94 13.30
CA GLU A 96 8.64 11.57 12.95
C GLU A 96 9.09 11.46 11.49
N VAL A 97 8.40 12.10 10.54
CA VAL A 97 8.79 12.13 9.11
C VAL A 97 10.08 12.94 8.89
N ALA A 98 10.31 13.99 9.67
CA ALA A 98 11.52 14.80 9.59
C ALA A 98 12.78 14.07 10.10
N LYS A 99 12.65 12.95 10.83
CA LYS A 99 13.80 12.17 11.29
C LYS A 99 14.60 11.60 10.10
N PRO A 100 15.92 11.40 10.25
CA PRO A 100 16.73 10.69 9.25
C PRO A 100 16.14 9.30 8.97
N PRO A 101 16.15 8.80 7.72
CA PRO A 101 15.56 7.50 7.36
C PRO A 101 15.97 6.33 8.27
N LYS A 102 17.22 6.32 8.75
CA LYS A 102 17.74 5.30 9.68
C LYS A 102 17.15 5.34 11.10
N GLN A 103 16.48 6.43 11.48
CA GLN A 103 15.84 6.65 12.78
C GLN A 103 14.32 6.73 12.68
N ARG A 104 13.77 6.57 11.46
CA ARG A 104 12.33 6.56 11.26
C ARG A 104 11.75 5.25 11.78
N PRO A 105 10.59 5.28 12.44
CA PRO A 105 9.83 4.09 12.71
C PRO A 105 9.56 3.30 11.42
N GLU A 106 9.50 1.97 11.51
CA GLU A 106 9.33 1.07 10.35
C GLU A 106 8.09 1.38 9.51
N TRP A 107 7.05 1.96 10.13
CA TRP A 107 5.81 2.36 9.44
C TRP A 107 5.91 3.68 8.64
N ILE A 108 7.03 4.40 8.74
CA ILE A 108 7.34 5.56 7.89
C ILE A 108 8.32 5.09 6.81
N THR A 109 7.78 4.47 5.77
CA THR A 109 8.55 4.03 4.60
C THR A 109 9.03 5.22 3.77
N LEU A 110 10.05 4.98 2.93
CA LEU A 110 10.64 5.99 2.05
C LEU A 110 9.60 6.63 1.09
N GLU A 111 8.53 5.94 0.72
CA GLU A 111 7.44 6.53 -0.09
C GLU A 111 6.57 7.53 0.69
N THR A 112 6.72 7.60 2.01
CA THR A 112 6.02 8.54 2.90
C THR A 112 6.75 9.87 3.06
N GLU A 113 7.43 10.37 2.02
CA GLU A 113 8.21 11.61 2.07
C GLU A 113 7.40 12.83 2.55
N LYS A 114 6.07 12.77 2.47
CA LYS A 114 5.17 13.82 2.95
C LYS A 114 4.32 13.32 4.11
N ALA A 115 4.44 14.00 5.25
CA ALA A 115 3.53 13.82 6.37
C ALA A 115 2.08 14.05 5.93
N LEU A 116 1.14 13.27 6.51
CA LEU A 116 -0.28 13.47 6.25
C LEU A 116 -0.70 14.87 6.68
N THR A 117 -1.63 15.47 5.92
CA THR A 117 -2.23 16.76 6.30
C THR A 117 -3.02 16.62 7.60
N ARG A 118 -3.10 17.69 8.38
CA ARG A 118 -3.90 17.74 9.62
C ARG A 118 -5.33 17.23 9.42
N LYS A 119 -5.98 17.59 8.30
CA LYS A 119 -7.34 17.16 7.96
C LYS A 119 -7.44 15.63 7.84
N ARG A 120 -6.42 14.99 7.27
CA ARG A 120 -6.39 13.53 7.10
C ARG A 120 -6.10 12.82 8.42
N VAL A 121 -5.20 13.35 9.25
CA VAL A 121 -4.99 12.88 10.63
C VAL A 121 -6.29 12.96 11.44
N GLU A 122 -7.00 14.08 11.37
CA GLU A 122 -8.29 14.25 12.06
C GLU A 122 -9.34 13.24 11.57
N ALA A 123 -9.41 12.98 10.27
CA ALA A 123 -10.31 11.98 9.70
C ALA A 123 -10.01 10.56 10.21
N VAL A 124 -8.73 10.18 10.26
CA VAL A 124 -8.29 8.88 10.82
C VAL A 124 -8.69 8.75 12.29
N LEU A 125 -8.44 9.79 13.09
CA LEU A 125 -8.78 9.79 14.51
C LEU A 125 -10.30 9.75 14.75
N LYS A 126 -11.11 10.46 13.95
CA LYS A 126 -12.58 10.41 14.00
C LYS A 126 -13.12 9.04 13.64
N ARG A 127 -12.62 8.45 12.55
CA ARG A 127 -13.01 7.10 12.08
C ARG A 127 -12.77 6.03 13.14
N ASN A 128 -11.76 6.23 13.99
CA ASN A 128 -11.36 5.31 15.06
C ASN A 128 -11.82 5.77 16.47
N PHE A 129 -12.81 6.66 16.57
CA PHE A 129 -13.43 7.08 17.84
C PHE A 129 -12.49 7.69 18.89
N VAL A 130 -11.35 8.24 18.48
CA VAL A 130 -10.40 8.90 19.38
C VAL A 130 -10.85 10.34 19.69
N LEU A 131 -11.45 11.01 18.71
CA LEU A 131 -11.98 12.37 18.78
C LEU A 131 -13.48 12.40 19.05
#